data_AF-A0A3N0AE59-F1
#
_entry.id   AF-A0A3N0AE59-F1
#
_cell.length_a   1.000
_cell.length_b   1.000
_cell.length_c   1.000
_cell.angle_alpha   90.00
_cell.angle_beta   90.00
_cell.angle_gamma   90.00
#
_symmetry.space_group_name_H-M   'P 1'
#
loop_
_entity.id
_entity.type
_entity.pdbx_description
1 polymer ?
#
loop_
_entity_poly.entity_id
_entity_poly.type
_entity_poly.pdbx_seq_one_letter_code
_entity_poly.pdbx_strand_id
1 'polypeptide(L)'
;MAFRIGDAAAARLKEAHPFIGFAPLFAWHFCFWFAPTAAPFADLLSADMTASWLAYLATSVVALLAAAFVLGNKRRLRSDGRMYALAPMMLGALSLICSYSPLVFDGPLQRFVVPMMLGAVESYCFLLWGERLSSLSYRGTSTDAVVAVAAVVVAAFVAAMVLPGPVTAAFVALLPVLSGLALVREGEAGKEEASVLKPRAVRKRADRNIAVVSGISAVTSAACFFLLTIIPSHDLIGGDWAYGYGLVAGTLAILAASAVVGVRTHIRHVYEKTQMHKKSVLIGYVMEQTSHYEN
;
A
#
# COMPACT_ATOMS: atom_id res chain seq x y z
N MET A 1 28.93 -25.39 -3.49
CA MET A 1 28.25 -24.42 -2.59
C MET A 1 26.83 -24.21 -3.12
N ALA A 2 25.91 -25.12 -2.80
CA ALA A 2 24.54 -25.08 -3.31
C ALA A 2 23.70 -24.13 -2.45
N PHE A 3 23.75 -22.84 -2.77
CA PHE A 3 22.81 -21.86 -2.22
C PHE A 3 21.44 -22.17 -2.83
N ARG A 4 20.63 -22.97 -2.12
CA ARG A 4 19.29 -23.34 -2.58
C ARG A 4 18.50 -22.05 -2.78
N ILE A 5 18.01 -21.82 -3.98
CA ILE A 5 17.17 -20.67 -4.35
C ILE A 5 15.99 -20.51 -3.36
N GLY A 6 15.52 -21.61 -2.76
CA GLY A 6 14.51 -21.61 -1.70
C GLY A 6 14.95 -20.92 -0.39
N ASP A 7 16.21 -21.08 0.04
CA ASP A 7 16.72 -20.45 1.27
C ASP A 7 16.89 -18.93 1.07
N ALA A 8 17.25 -18.52 -0.15
CA ALA A 8 17.34 -17.12 -0.55
C ALA A 8 15.95 -16.45 -0.60
N ALA A 9 14.95 -17.14 -1.15
CA ALA A 9 13.57 -16.67 -1.22
C ALA A 9 12.93 -16.60 0.17
N ALA A 10 13.17 -17.60 1.02
CA ALA A 10 12.71 -17.61 2.41
C ALA A 10 13.35 -16.50 3.24
N ALA A 11 14.64 -16.22 3.05
CA ALA A 11 15.33 -15.10 3.71
C ALA A 11 14.77 -13.74 3.26
N ARG A 12 14.52 -13.55 1.95
CA ARG A 12 13.88 -12.33 1.43
C ARG A 12 12.46 -12.13 1.94
N LEU A 13 11.66 -13.20 2.02
CA LEU A 13 10.31 -13.16 2.59
C LEU A 13 10.34 -12.79 4.08
N LYS A 14 11.34 -13.29 4.82
CA LYS A 14 11.54 -12.97 6.23
C LYS A 14 11.91 -11.49 6.44
N GLU A 15 12.72 -10.91 5.55
CA GLU A 15 13.06 -9.48 5.59
C GLU A 15 11.89 -8.58 5.13
N ALA A 16 11.05 -9.05 4.21
CA ALA A 16 9.87 -8.32 3.72
C ALA A 16 8.61 -8.49 4.58
N HIS A 17 8.64 -9.36 5.59
CA HIS A 17 7.49 -9.72 6.45
C HIS A 17 6.71 -8.50 6.99
N PRO A 18 7.35 -7.42 7.49
CA PRO A 18 6.62 -6.25 7.98
C PRO A 18 5.83 -5.53 6.88
N PHE A 19 6.33 -5.52 5.65
CA PHE A 19 5.64 -4.93 4.49
C PHE A 19 4.48 -5.80 4.02
N ILE A 20 4.60 -7.13 4.15
CA ILE A 20 3.50 -8.07 3.90
C ILE A 20 2.38 -7.87 4.93
N GLY A 21 2.69 -7.54 6.19
CA GLY A 21 1.69 -7.20 7.21
C GLY A 21 0.97 -5.87 6.95
N PHE A 22 1.68 -4.88 6.42
CA PHE A 22 1.10 -3.59 6.00
C PHE A 22 0.24 -3.71 4.74
N ALA A 23 0.64 -4.58 3.81
CA ALA A 23 0.04 -4.65 2.47
C ALA A 23 -1.49 -4.86 2.45
N PRO A 24 -2.12 -5.67 3.32
CA PRO A 24 -3.57 -5.78 3.39
C PRO A 24 -4.29 -4.45 3.70
N LEU A 25 -3.72 -3.57 4.54
CA LEU A 25 -4.31 -2.25 4.79
C LEU A 25 -4.26 -1.38 3.52
N PHE A 26 -3.15 -1.46 2.78
CA PHE A 26 -3.02 -0.73 1.52
C PHE A 26 -3.93 -1.31 0.42
N ALA A 27 -4.04 -2.64 0.35
CA ALA A 27 -4.95 -3.34 -0.55
C ALA A 27 -6.41 -3.00 -0.24
N TRP A 28 -6.78 -2.91 1.04
CA TRP A 28 -8.10 -2.44 1.46
C TRP A 28 -8.40 -1.05 0.89
N HIS A 29 -7.49 -0.08 1.05
CA HIS A 29 -7.68 1.29 0.57
C HIS A 29 -8.05 1.30 -0.92
N PHE A 30 -7.27 0.58 -1.75
CA PHE A 30 -7.53 0.52 -3.18
C PHE A 30 -8.79 -0.27 -3.56
N CYS A 31 -9.04 -1.42 -2.92
CA CYS A 31 -10.24 -2.21 -3.21
C CYS A 31 -11.50 -1.43 -2.82
N PHE A 32 -11.49 -0.76 -1.66
CA PHE A 32 -12.61 0.01 -1.17
C PHE A 32 -12.93 1.22 -2.06
N TRP A 33 -11.91 1.88 -2.60
CA TRP A 33 -12.08 3.04 -3.47
C TRP A 33 -12.43 2.71 -4.92
N PHE A 34 -11.83 1.67 -5.48
CA PHE A 34 -11.82 1.45 -6.93
C PHE A 34 -12.51 0.17 -7.39
N ALA A 35 -12.91 -0.73 -6.50
CA ALA A 35 -13.71 -1.89 -6.88
C ALA A 35 -15.20 -1.55 -6.74
N PRO A 36 -15.98 -1.50 -7.84
CA PRO A 36 -17.43 -1.27 -7.78
C PRO A 36 -18.14 -2.32 -6.92
N THR A 37 -17.64 -3.55 -6.92
CA THR A 37 -18.15 -4.66 -6.10
C THR A 37 -17.95 -4.44 -4.60
N ALA A 38 -17.07 -3.54 -4.16
CA ALA A 38 -16.92 -3.20 -2.73
C ALA A 38 -18.07 -2.32 -2.21
N ALA A 39 -18.80 -1.63 -3.10
CA ALA A 39 -20.00 -0.85 -2.79
C ALA A 39 -21.20 -1.39 -3.59
N PRO A 40 -21.65 -2.63 -3.34
CA PRO A 40 -22.60 -3.33 -4.23
C PRO A 40 -23.99 -2.70 -4.35
N PHE A 41 -24.32 -1.76 -3.46
CA PHE A 41 -25.64 -1.10 -3.40
C PHE A 41 -25.59 0.39 -3.72
N ALA A 42 -24.44 0.89 -4.19
CA ALA A 42 -24.28 2.28 -4.57
C ALA A 42 -23.45 2.40 -5.85
N ASP A 43 -23.83 3.31 -6.73
CA ASP A 43 -23.00 3.61 -7.90
C ASP A 43 -21.76 4.40 -7.46
N LEU A 44 -20.58 3.83 -7.74
CA LEU A 44 -19.28 4.37 -7.36
C LEU A 44 -19.05 5.76 -7.97
N LEU A 45 -19.63 6.03 -9.14
CA LEU A 45 -19.51 7.28 -9.89
C LEU A 45 -20.62 8.30 -9.60
N SER A 46 -21.54 7.97 -8.69
CA SER A 46 -22.62 8.89 -8.31
C SER A 46 -22.08 10.16 -7.63
N ALA A 47 -22.80 11.27 -7.80
CA ALA A 47 -22.48 12.54 -7.14
C ALA A 47 -22.52 12.40 -5.59
N ASP A 48 -23.37 11.50 -5.11
CA ASP A 48 -23.56 11.24 -3.69
C ASP A 48 -22.38 10.49 -3.07
N MET A 49 -21.92 9.46 -3.77
CA MET A 49 -20.70 8.76 -3.43
C MET A 49 -19.48 9.69 -3.53
N THR A 50 -19.42 10.53 -4.55
CA THR A 50 -18.35 11.54 -4.72
C THR A 50 -18.26 12.51 -3.54
N ALA A 51 -19.40 13.03 -3.06
CA ALA A 51 -19.43 13.89 -1.88
C ALA A 51 -18.95 13.15 -0.61
N SER A 52 -19.34 11.89 -0.45
CA SER A 52 -18.91 11.02 0.65
C SER A 52 -17.40 10.80 0.62
N TRP A 53 -16.84 10.50 -0.55
CA TRP A 53 -15.40 10.36 -0.76
C TRP A 53 -14.62 11.64 -0.46
N LEU A 54 -15.14 12.80 -0.87
CA LEU A 54 -14.52 14.10 -0.56
C LEU A 54 -14.49 14.36 0.95
N ALA A 55 -15.57 14.05 1.67
CA ALA A 55 -15.62 14.17 3.12
C ALA A 55 -14.60 13.22 3.80
N TYR A 56 -14.54 11.97 3.35
CA TYR A 56 -13.54 11.00 3.79
C TYR A 56 -12.09 11.48 3.56
N LEU A 57 -11.78 12.00 2.36
CA LEU A 57 -10.44 12.52 2.03
C LEU A 57 -10.08 13.74 2.88
N ALA A 58 -11.00 14.70 3.00
CA ALA A 58 -10.80 15.89 3.81
C ALA A 58 -10.50 15.53 5.26
N THR A 59 -11.26 14.59 5.81
CA THR A 59 -11.08 14.15 7.20
C THR A 59 -9.77 13.40 7.38
N SER A 60 -9.35 12.61 6.40
CA SER A 60 -8.05 11.92 6.43
C SER A 60 -6.90 12.92 6.48
N VAL A 61 -6.93 13.94 5.62
CA VAL A 61 -5.91 15.01 5.62
C VAL A 61 -5.91 15.76 6.95
N VAL A 62 -7.09 16.15 7.45
CA VAL A 62 -7.21 16.84 8.75
C VAL A 62 -6.69 15.97 9.89
N ALA A 63 -7.01 14.67 9.91
CA ALA A 63 -6.54 13.74 10.93
C ALA A 63 -5.01 13.59 10.91
N LEU A 64 -4.40 13.45 9.74
CA LEU A 64 -2.94 13.36 9.59
C LEU A 64 -2.24 14.66 10.01
N LEU A 65 -2.78 15.83 9.63
CA LEU A 65 -2.23 17.14 10.02
C LEU A 65 -2.40 17.39 11.52
N ALA A 66 -3.56 17.06 12.09
CA ALA A 66 -3.80 17.15 13.53
C ALA A 66 -2.85 16.22 14.30
N ALA A 67 -2.65 14.99 13.82
CA ALA A 67 -1.69 14.08 14.43
C ALA A 67 -0.26 14.64 14.36
N ALA A 68 0.15 15.18 13.22
CA ALA A 68 1.47 15.82 13.07
C ALA A 68 1.65 17.00 14.04
N PHE A 69 0.61 17.82 14.22
CA PHE A 69 0.64 18.97 15.13
C PHE A 69 0.66 18.54 16.61
N VAL A 70 -0.17 17.56 16.99
CA VAL A 70 -0.30 17.09 18.39
C VAL A 70 0.90 16.26 18.83
N LEU A 71 1.41 15.38 17.97
CA LEU A 71 2.55 14.52 18.30
C LEU A 71 3.87 15.29 18.21
N GLY A 72 3.99 16.17 17.21
CA GLY A 72 5.23 16.88 16.90
C GLY A 72 6.42 15.92 16.75
N ASN A 73 7.64 16.44 16.97
CA ASN A 73 8.87 15.63 16.91
C ASN A 73 9.20 14.90 18.22
N LYS A 74 8.34 14.98 19.25
CA LYS A 74 8.68 14.58 20.62
C LYS A 74 7.79 13.50 21.19
N ARG A 75 6.53 13.39 20.74
CA ARG A 75 5.57 12.40 21.24
C ARG A 75 5.39 11.32 20.18
N ARG A 76 5.18 10.10 20.65
CA ARG A 76 4.93 8.91 19.84
C ARG A 76 3.47 8.52 19.98
N LEU A 77 2.91 7.83 18.98
CA LEU A 77 1.67 7.08 19.15
C LEU A 77 2.02 5.84 19.96
N ARG A 78 2.21 6.03 21.27
CA ARG A 78 2.40 4.93 22.21
C ARG A 78 1.07 4.18 22.29
N SER A 79 0.92 3.22 21.41
CA SER A 79 -0.27 2.40 21.26
C SER A 79 -0.04 1.10 22.02
N ASP A 80 -0.85 0.87 23.06
CA ASP A 80 -0.95 -0.46 23.65
C ASP A 80 -1.33 -1.47 22.56
N GLY A 81 -0.95 -2.74 22.73
CA GLY A 81 -1.27 -3.80 21.76
C GLY A 81 -2.76 -3.87 21.39
N ARG A 82 -3.64 -3.41 22.28
CA ARG A 82 -5.09 -3.30 22.05
C ARG A 82 -5.46 -2.31 20.95
N MET A 83 -4.76 -1.18 20.82
CA MET A 83 -5.08 -0.18 19.79
C MET A 83 -4.62 -0.62 18.39
N TYR A 84 -3.60 -1.49 18.30
CA TYR A 84 -3.22 -2.15 17.04
C TYR A 84 -4.30 -3.10 16.52
N ALA A 85 -5.14 -3.65 17.39
CA ALA A 85 -6.28 -4.48 17.00
C ALA A 85 -7.56 -3.65 16.80
N LEU A 86 -7.84 -2.71 17.73
CA LEU A 86 -9.13 -2.02 17.79
C LEU A 86 -9.33 -1.06 16.62
N ALA A 87 -8.30 -0.31 16.20
CA ALA A 87 -8.44 0.62 15.09
C ALA A 87 -8.70 -0.10 13.75
N PRO A 88 -7.96 -1.16 13.37
CA PRO A 88 -8.26 -1.89 12.13
C PRO A 88 -9.57 -2.68 12.18
N MET A 89 -9.99 -3.18 13.36
CA MET A 89 -11.33 -3.76 13.53
C MET A 89 -12.43 -2.71 13.32
N MET A 90 -12.26 -1.52 13.88
CA MET A 90 -13.17 -0.39 13.66
C MET A 90 -13.20 0.01 12.20
N LEU A 91 -12.05 0.00 11.51
CA LEU A 91 -11.97 0.31 10.09
C LEU A 91 -12.76 -0.71 9.24
N GLY A 92 -12.57 -2.00 9.51
CA GLY A 92 -13.32 -3.06 8.83
C GLY A 92 -14.83 -2.97 9.09
N ALA A 93 -15.24 -2.68 10.33
CA ALA A 93 -16.64 -2.47 10.68
C ALA A 93 -17.24 -1.24 9.96
N LEU A 94 -16.52 -0.12 9.92
CA LEU A 94 -16.93 1.07 9.19
C LEU A 94 -17.01 0.83 7.68
N SER A 95 -16.12 0.02 7.10
CA SER A 95 -16.22 -0.39 5.70
C SER A 95 -17.49 -1.18 5.42
N LEU A 96 -17.84 -2.16 6.27
CA LEU A 96 -19.10 -2.90 6.14
C LEU A 96 -20.30 -1.96 6.25
N ILE A 97 -20.30 -1.07 7.24
CA ILE A 97 -21.36 -0.08 7.40
C ILE A 97 -21.46 0.75 6.13
N CYS A 98 -20.36 1.29 5.60
CA CYS A 98 -20.38 2.09 4.38
C CYS A 98 -20.89 1.32 3.16
N SER A 99 -20.50 0.04 3.00
CA SER A 99 -20.90 -0.80 1.87
C SER A 99 -22.36 -1.27 1.93
N TYR A 100 -22.89 -1.58 3.12
CA TYR A 100 -24.22 -2.18 3.30
C TYR A 100 -25.30 -1.19 3.76
N SER A 101 -24.92 -0.06 4.33
CA SER A 101 -25.87 0.93 4.83
C SER A 101 -26.88 1.45 3.80
N PRO A 102 -26.58 1.56 2.47
CA PRO A 102 -27.58 1.96 1.49
C PRO A 102 -28.82 1.04 1.43
N LEU A 103 -28.74 -0.18 1.95
CA LEU A 103 -29.89 -1.09 2.04
C LEU A 103 -30.87 -0.76 3.17
N VAL A 104 -30.39 -0.10 4.23
CA VAL A 104 -31.12 0.01 5.50
C VAL A 104 -31.48 1.46 5.80
N PHE A 105 -30.62 2.40 5.44
CA PHE A 105 -30.82 3.83 5.68
C PHE A 105 -30.32 4.61 4.46
N ASP A 106 -30.94 5.76 4.20
CA ASP A 106 -30.43 6.74 3.26
C ASP A 106 -30.57 8.12 3.90
N GLY A 107 -29.44 8.71 4.29
CA GLY A 107 -29.45 9.91 5.11
C GLY A 107 -28.08 10.55 5.30
N PRO A 108 -28.05 11.79 5.83
CA PRO A 108 -26.82 12.59 5.93
C PRO A 108 -25.76 11.96 6.85
N LEU A 109 -26.20 11.17 7.84
CA LEU A 109 -25.30 10.45 8.75
C LEU A 109 -24.44 9.43 7.99
N GLN A 110 -25.04 8.69 7.05
CA GLN A 110 -24.30 7.74 6.23
C GLN A 110 -23.45 8.43 5.17
N ARG A 111 -23.94 9.53 4.59
CA ARG A 111 -23.24 10.25 3.53
C ARG A 111 -22.03 11.03 3.99
N PHE A 112 -22.01 11.47 5.25
CA PHE A 112 -20.92 12.30 5.77
C PHE A 112 -20.26 11.73 7.02
N VAL A 113 -21.03 11.37 8.05
CA VAL A 113 -20.45 10.96 9.33
C VAL A 113 -19.67 9.65 9.20
N VAL A 114 -20.22 8.64 8.53
CA VAL A 114 -19.54 7.36 8.34
C VAL A 114 -18.24 7.53 7.51
N PRO A 115 -18.24 8.17 6.33
CA PRO A 115 -17.01 8.46 5.57
C PRO A 115 -15.98 9.29 6.34
N MET A 116 -16.41 10.31 7.09
CA MET A 116 -15.51 11.11 7.93
C MET A 116 -14.81 10.24 9.00
N MET A 117 -15.58 9.40 9.70
CA MET A 117 -15.04 8.46 10.69
C MET A 117 -14.08 7.46 10.03
N LEU A 118 -14.43 6.96 8.85
CA LEU A 118 -13.62 6.02 8.07
C LEU A 118 -12.26 6.63 7.70
N GLY A 119 -12.24 7.91 7.30
CA GLY A 119 -11.00 8.63 6.98
C GLY A 119 -10.13 8.92 8.21
N ALA A 120 -10.75 9.25 9.34
CA ALA A 120 -10.03 9.45 10.60
C ALA A 120 -9.38 8.15 11.12
N VAL A 121 -10.13 7.04 11.11
CA VAL A 121 -9.66 5.73 11.59
C VAL A 121 -8.61 5.15 10.65
N GLU A 122 -8.78 5.30 9.33
CA GLU A 122 -7.77 4.91 8.35
C GLU A 122 -6.46 5.66 8.60
N SER A 123 -6.54 6.99 8.72
CA SER A 123 -5.35 7.83 8.95
C SER A 123 -4.61 7.38 10.20
N TYR A 124 -5.35 7.04 11.26
CA TYR A 124 -4.78 6.46 12.46
C TYR A 124 -4.07 5.12 12.20
N CYS A 125 -4.68 4.21 11.44
CA CYS A 125 -4.05 2.93 11.05
C CYS A 125 -2.75 3.12 10.25
N PHE A 126 -2.73 4.06 9.30
CA PHE A 126 -1.51 4.40 8.56
C PHE A 126 -0.42 4.99 9.46
N LEU A 127 -0.78 5.81 10.45
CA LEU A 127 0.18 6.35 11.40
C LEU A 127 0.78 5.26 12.29
N LEU A 128 -0.02 4.29 12.77
CA LEU A 128 0.48 3.16 13.56
C LEU A 128 1.48 2.31 12.77
N TRP A 129 1.15 1.97 11.53
CA TRP A 129 2.07 1.26 10.63
C TRP A 129 3.30 2.11 10.27
N GLY A 130 3.11 3.41 10.02
CA GLY A 130 4.18 4.35 9.72
C GLY A 130 5.20 4.45 10.85
N GLU A 131 4.73 4.56 12.09
CA GLU A 131 5.60 4.55 13.27
C GLU A 131 6.36 3.22 13.37
N ARG A 132 5.66 2.09 13.23
CA ARG A 132 6.27 0.76 13.30
C ARG A 132 7.34 0.57 12.21
N LEU A 133 7.01 0.82 10.95
CA LEU A 133 7.97 0.69 9.84
C LEU A 133 9.16 1.65 10.00
N SER A 134 8.98 2.82 10.62
CA SER A 134 10.08 3.76 10.89
C SER A 134 11.06 3.27 11.97
N SER A 135 10.59 2.44 12.90
CA SER A 135 11.43 1.82 13.95
C SER A 135 12.24 0.63 13.46
N LEU A 136 11.81 0.00 12.37
CA LEU A 136 12.48 -1.20 11.85
C LEU A 136 13.77 -0.83 11.11
N SER A 137 14.87 -1.49 11.49
CA SER A 137 16.14 -1.43 10.76
C SER A 137 16.06 -2.33 9.53
N TYR A 138 15.38 -1.86 8.48
CA TYR A 138 15.26 -2.59 7.23
C TYR A 138 16.60 -2.56 6.48
N ARG A 139 17.22 -3.74 6.34
CA ARG A 139 18.50 -3.94 5.63
C ARG A 139 18.31 -4.45 4.19
N GLY A 140 17.09 -4.84 3.82
CA GLY A 140 16.75 -5.30 2.47
C GLY A 140 16.70 -4.18 1.44
N THR A 141 16.45 -4.53 0.18
CA THR A 141 16.31 -3.52 -0.88
C THR A 141 14.91 -2.89 -0.84
N SER A 142 14.79 -1.59 -1.11
CA SER A 142 13.49 -0.92 -1.19
C SER A 142 12.56 -1.54 -2.23
N THR A 143 13.14 -2.22 -3.22
CA THR A 143 12.43 -2.92 -4.29
C THR A 143 11.66 -4.14 -3.76
N ASP A 144 12.24 -4.93 -2.85
CA ASP A 144 11.57 -6.13 -2.32
C ASP A 144 10.29 -5.75 -1.54
N ALA A 145 10.33 -4.65 -0.77
CA ALA A 145 9.18 -4.11 -0.06
C ALA A 145 8.06 -3.64 -1.02
N VAL A 146 8.43 -2.91 -2.08
CA VAL A 146 7.47 -2.44 -3.09
C VAL A 146 6.82 -3.62 -3.82
N VAL A 147 7.61 -4.62 -4.21
CA VAL A 147 7.10 -5.82 -4.88
C VAL A 147 6.14 -6.59 -3.99
N ALA A 148 6.47 -6.77 -2.70
CA ALA A 148 5.60 -7.47 -1.75
C ALA A 148 4.24 -6.78 -1.59
N VAL A 149 4.24 -5.45 -1.40
CA VAL A 149 3.00 -4.67 -1.26
C VAL A 149 2.19 -4.71 -2.56
N ALA A 150 2.83 -4.45 -3.70
CA ALA A 150 2.16 -4.42 -5.00
C ALA A 150 1.56 -5.79 -5.38
N ALA A 151 2.25 -6.90 -5.07
CA ALA A 151 1.73 -8.24 -5.32
C ALA A 151 0.44 -8.52 -4.51
N VAL A 152 0.39 -8.12 -3.24
CA VAL A 152 -0.80 -8.27 -2.40
C VAL A 152 -1.94 -7.38 -2.89
N VAL A 153 -1.65 -6.13 -3.28
CA VAL A 153 -2.66 -5.21 -3.84
C VAL A 153 -3.27 -5.79 -5.12
N VAL A 154 -2.44 -6.27 -6.06
CA VAL A 154 -2.93 -6.91 -7.30
C VAL A 154 -3.77 -8.14 -6.98
N ALA A 155 -3.28 -9.03 -6.12
CA ALA A 155 -4.00 -10.25 -5.76
C ALA A 155 -5.36 -9.95 -5.11
N ALA A 156 -5.40 -9.00 -4.17
CA ALA A 156 -6.64 -8.60 -3.51
C ALA A 156 -7.62 -7.93 -4.48
N PHE A 157 -7.12 -7.07 -5.37
CA PHE A 157 -7.97 -6.38 -6.34
C PHE A 157 -8.54 -7.33 -7.40
N VAL A 158 -7.73 -8.29 -7.89
CA VAL A 158 -8.21 -9.37 -8.77
C VAL A 158 -9.25 -10.23 -8.05
N ALA A 159 -9.07 -10.54 -6.77
CA ALA A 159 -10.09 -11.23 -6.00
C ALA A 159 -11.40 -10.42 -5.93
N ALA A 160 -11.33 -9.11 -5.71
CA ALA A 160 -12.50 -8.21 -5.70
C ALA A 160 -13.22 -8.15 -7.05
N MET A 161 -12.51 -8.34 -8.17
CA MET A 161 -13.07 -8.43 -9.53
C MET A 161 -13.85 -9.72 -9.78
N VAL A 162 -13.43 -10.82 -9.17
CA VAL A 162 -14.04 -12.16 -9.39
C VAL A 162 -15.17 -12.44 -8.39
N LEU A 163 -15.09 -11.88 -7.19
CA LEU A 163 -16.07 -12.11 -6.13
C LEU A 163 -17.39 -11.36 -6.35
N PRO A 164 -18.55 -11.95 -5.98
CA PRO A 164 -19.83 -11.25 -6.00
C PRO A 164 -19.84 -10.05 -5.03
N GLY A 165 -20.54 -8.97 -5.39
CA GLY A 165 -20.54 -7.70 -4.65
C GLY A 165 -20.65 -7.81 -3.11
N PRO A 166 -21.69 -8.46 -2.55
CA PRO A 166 -21.80 -8.61 -1.09
C PRO A 166 -20.60 -9.34 -0.46
N VAL A 167 -20.10 -10.38 -1.15
CA VAL A 167 -18.93 -11.13 -0.71
C VAL A 167 -17.67 -10.26 -0.77
N THR A 168 -17.53 -9.43 -1.81
CA THR A 168 -16.41 -8.49 -1.95
C THR A 168 -16.41 -7.46 -0.84
N ALA A 169 -17.56 -6.88 -0.47
CA ALA A 169 -17.64 -5.95 0.65
C ALA A 169 -17.15 -6.57 1.97
N ALA A 170 -17.51 -7.84 2.23
CA ALA A 170 -17.03 -8.58 3.40
C ALA A 170 -15.53 -8.90 3.31
N PHE A 171 -15.05 -9.33 2.14
CA PHE A 171 -13.64 -9.59 1.88
C PHE A 171 -12.79 -8.34 2.11
N VAL A 172 -13.18 -7.20 1.53
CA VAL A 172 -12.49 -5.93 1.67
C VAL A 172 -12.46 -5.51 3.15
N ALA A 173 -13.57 -5.60 3.87
CA ALA A 173 -13.62 -5.27 5.30
C ALA A 173 -12.72 -6.14 6.20
N LEU A 174 -12.35 -7.35 5.77
CA LEU A 174 -11.43 -8.22 6.50
C LEU A 174 -9.96 -7.81 6.32
N LEU A 175 -9.60 -7.14 5.22
CA LEU A 175 -8.22 -6.77 4.92
C LEU A 175 -7.58 -5.86 5.99
N PRO A 176 -8.25 -4.81 6.52
CA PRO A 176 -7.73 -4.05 7.66
C PRO A 176 -7.51 -4.92 8.88
N VAL A 177 -8.43 -5.84 9.18
CA VAL A 177 -8.34 -6.74 10.34
C VAL A 177 -7.12 -7.63 10.24
N LEU A 178 -6.88 -8.22 9.06
CA LEU A 178 -5.68 -9.01 8.79
C LEU A 178 -4.40 -8.19 8.97
N SER A 179 -4.40 -6.93 8.54
CA SER A 179 -3.27 -6.02 8.77
C SER A 179 -3.08 -5.70 10.26
N GLY A 180 -4.16 -5.47 11.00
CA GLY A 180 -4.11 -5.22 12.44
C GLY A 180 -3.57 -6.41 13.24
N LEU A 181 -3.99 -7.63 12.88
CA LEU A 181 -3.44 -8.86 13.48
C LEU A 181 -1.94 -9.01 13.22
N ALA A 182 -1.48 -8.68 12.01
CA ALA A 182 -0.05 -8.65 11.70
C ALA A 182 0.68 -7.59 12.53
N LEU A 183 0.09 -6.41 12.72
CA LEU A 183 0.65 -5.33 13.50
C LEU A 183 0.76 -5.67 15.00
N VAL A 184 -0.22 -6.36 15.58
CA VAL A 184 -0.18 -6.86 16.96
C VAL A 184 0.99 -7.83 17.14
N ARG A 185 1.12 -8.82 16.24
CA ARG A 185 2.21 -9.81 16.28
C ARG A 185 3.59 -9.16 16.19
N GLU A 186 3.73 -8.17 15.30
CA GLU A 186 4.94 -7.37 15.20
C GLU A 186 5.21 -6.58 16.49
N GLY A 187 4.19 -5.94 17.05
CA GLY A 187 4.27 -5.20 18.31
C GLY A 187 4.74 -6.05 19.50
N GLU A 188 4.25 -7.27 19.61
CA GLU A 188 4.64 -8.22 20.67
C GLU A 188 6.06 -8.76 20.51
N ALA A 189 6.54 -8.92 19.27
CA ALA A 189 7.87 -9.45 18.97
C ALA A 189 9.01 -8.44 19.19
N GLY A 190 8.72 -7.13 19.21
CA GLY A 190 9.72 -6.07 19.29
C GLY A 190 9.64 -5.27 20.59
N LYS A 191 10.35 -5.71 21.64
CA LYS A 191 10.63 -4.87 22.81
C LYS A 191 11.68 -3.80 22.46
N GLU A 192 11.19 -2.57 22.31
CA GLU A 192 11.86 -1.27 22.49
C GLU A 192 13.30 -1.10 21.97
N GLU A 193 13.44 -0.71 20.71
CA GLU A 193 14.44 0.31 20.36
C GLU A 193 13.71 1.55 19.86
N ALA A 194 13.85 2.66 20.61
CA ALA A 194 13.26 3.94 20.23
C ALA A 194 13.80 4.35 18.85
N SER A 195 12.92 4.63 17.89
CA SER A 195 13.36 5.09 16.57
C SER A 195 14.16 6.39 16.75
N VAL A 196 15.47 6.30 16.57
CA VAL A 196 16.36 7.45 16.65
C VAL A 196 16.05 8.32 15.44
N LEU A 197 15.82 9.61 15.66
CA LEU A 197 15.63 10.57 14.57
C LEU A 197 16.77 10.40 13.56
N LYS A 198 16.42 10.05 12.32
CA LYS A 198 17.42 9.86 11.28
C LYS A 198 18.25 11.15 11.09
N PRO A 199 19.53 11.06 10.71
CA PRO A 199 20.40 12.21 10.52
C PRO A 199 19.76 13.29 9.63
N ARG A 200 20.05 14.57 9.90
CA ARG A 200 19.44 15.72 9.18
C ARG A 200 19.56 15.60 7.66
N ALA A 201 20.69 15.11 7.15
CA ALA A 201 20.91 14.90 5.72
C ALA A 201 19.95 13.86 5.11
N VAL A 202 19.68 12.78 5.83
CA VAL A 202 18.73 11.73 5.42
C VAL A 202 17.30 12.28 5.42
N ARG A 203 16.94 13.07 6.44
CA ARG A 203 15.62 13.72 6.51
C ARG A 203 15.40 14.73 5.40
N LYS A 204 16.34 15.64 5.14
CA LYS A 204 16.24 16.61 4.04
C LYS A 204 16.08 15.94 2.68
N ARG A 205 16.75 14.80 2.47
CA ARG A 205 16.56 13.98 1.26
C ARG A 205 15.17 13.34 1.21
N ALA A 206 14.68 12.82 2.34
CA ALA A 206 13.34 12.27 2.45
C ALA A 206 12.27 13.34 2.21
N ASP A 207 12.37 14.52 2.83
CA ASP A 207 11.44 15.65 2.66
C ASP A 207 11.34 16.07 1.20
N ARG A 208 12.47 16.17 0.50
CA ARG A 208 12.48 16.46 -0.94
C ARG A 208 11.77 15.37 -1.74
N ASN A 209 12.04 14.10 -1.45
CA ASN A 209 11.39 12.99 -2.14
C ASN A 209 9.88 12.97 -1.86
N ILE A 210 9.47 13.20 -0.61
CA ILE A 210 8.06 13.32 -0.21
C ILE A 210 7.39 14.46 -0.97
N ALA A 211 8.00 15.65 -0.99
CA ALA A 211 7.46 16.80 -1.72
C ALA A 211 7.28 16.52 -3.22
N VAL A 212 8.26 15.86 -3.85
CA VAL A 212 8.17 15.45 -5.26
C VAL A 212 7.05 14.44 -5.49
N VAL A 213 6.96 13.40 -4.65
CA VAL A 213 5.93 12.35 -4.79
C VAL A 213 4.53 12.93 -4.53
N SER A 214 4.36 13.78 -3.52
CA SER A 214 3.11 14.49 -3.24
C SER A 214 2.74 15.43 -4.39
N GLY A 215 3.71 16.14 -4.97
CA GLY A 215 3.48 17.01 -6.13
C GLY A 215 3.02 16.21 -7.36
N ILE A 216 3.69 15.10 -7.67
CA ILE A 216 3.26 14.18 -8.75
C ILE A 216 1.85 13.68 -8.47
N SER A 217 1.59 13.20 -7.26
CA SER A 217 0.27 12.66 -6.88
C SER A 217 -0.83 13.72 -7.02
N ALA A 218 -0.59 14.94 -6.56
CA ALA A 218 -1.55 16.05 -6.69
C ALA A 218 -1.86 16.39 -8.17
N VAL A 219 -0.83 16.47 -9.01
CA VAL A 219 -1.00 16.73 -10.45
C VAL A 219 -1.73 15.57 -11.13
N THR A 220 -1.36 14.32 -10.81
CA THR A 220 -2.02 13.13 -11.35
C THR A 220 -3.49 13.08 -10.92
N SER A 221 -3.81 13.32 -9.65
CA SER A 221 -5.18 13.37 -9.16
C SER A 221 -6.00 14.48 -9.83
N ALA A 222 -5.42 15.67 -10.01
CA ALA A 222 -6.09 16.76 -10.73
C ALA A 222 -6.34 16.39 -12.19
N ALA A 223 -5.35 15.82 -12.88
CA ALA A 223 -5.50 15.36 -14.26
C ALA A 223 -6.56 14.26 -14.39
N CYS A 224 -6.55 13.27 -13.48
CA CYS A 224 -7.57 12.24 -13.42
C CYS A 224 -8.95 12.85 -13.23
N PHE A 225 -9.13 13.77 -12.27
CA PHE A 225 -10.41 14.44 -12.02
C PHE A 225 -10.92 15.19 -13.25
N PHE A 226 -10.06 15.96 -13.94
CA PHE A 226 -10.45 16.65 -15.17
C PHE A 226 -10.91 15.69 -16.27
N LEU A 227 -10.24 14.54 -16.43
CA LEU A 227 -10.69 13.52 -17.39
C LEU A 227 -12.10 13.01 -17.06
N LEU A 228 -12.44 12.87 -15.78
CA LEU A 228 -13.78 12.42 -15.36
C LEU A 228 -14.87 13.44 -15.67
N THR A 229 -14.53 14.72 -15.53
CA THR A 229 -15.50 15.78 -15.85
C THR A 229 -15.75 15.93 -17.35
N ILE A 230 -14.83 15.44 -18.20
CA ILE A 230 -14.90 15.59 -19.65
C ILE A 230 -15.55 14.37 -20.31
N ILE A 231 -15.27 13.16 -19.83
CA ILE A 231 -15.75 11.92 -20.45
C ILE A 231 -16.99 11.41 -19.68
N PRO A 232 -18.16 11.29 -20.33
CA PRO A 232 -19.35 10.73 -19.68
C PRO A 232 -19.10 9.31 -19.17
N SER A 233 -19.60 8.97 -17.98
CA SER A 233 -19.39 7.66 -17.33
C SER A 233 -19.76 6.46 -18.20
N HIS A 234 -20.75 6.62 -19.08
CA HIS A 234 -21.23 5.57 -20.00
C HIS A 234 -20.33 5.35 -21.23
N ASP A 235 -19.46 6.32 -21.55
CA ASP A 235 -18.54 6.25 -22.70
C ASP A 235 -17.15 5.71 -22.30
N LEU A 236 -16.93 5.38 -21.01
CA LEU A 236 -15.65 4.82 -20.56
C LEU A 236 -15.48 3.38 -21.06
N ILE A 237 -14.34 3.12 -21.69
CA ILE A 237 -13.91 1.77 -22.05
C ILE A 237 -13.75 0.96 -20.76
N GLY A 238 -14.66 0.00 -20.54
CA GLY A 238 -14.70 -0.82 -19.32
C GLY A 238 -15.74 -0.39 -18.28
N GLY A 239 -16.57 0.63 -18.56
CA GLY A 239 -17.66 1.08 -17.67
C GLY A 239 -17.17 1.39 -16.26
N ASP A 240 -17.91 0.92 -15.25
CA ASP A 240 -17.60 1.11 -13.83
C ASP A 240 -16.20 0.59 -13.42
N TRP A 241 -15.66 -0.36 -14.18
CA TRP A 241 -14.36 -0.97 -13.92
C TRP A 241 -13.17 -0.23 -14.53
N ALA A 242 -13.39 0.85 -15.28
CA ALA A 242 -12.32 1.62 -15.94
C ALA A 242 -11.20 2.01 -14.95
N TYR A 243 -11.54 2.42 -13.73
CA TYR A 243 -10.58 2.74 -12.68
C TYR A 243 -9.85 1.52 -12.13
N GLY A 244 -10.56 0.40 -12.00
CA GLY A 244 -9.97 -0.86 -11.59
C GLY A 244 -8.92 -1.34 -12.58
N TYR A 245 -9.19 -1.22 -13.88
CA TYR A 245 -8.20 -1.52 -14.92
C TYR A 245 -7.00 -0.57 -14.86
N GLY A 246 -7.23 0.73 -14.64
CA GLY A 246 -6.16 1.71 -14.45
C GLY A 246 -5.26 1.38 -13.25
N LEU A 247 -5.85 0.99 -12.12
CA LEU A 247 -5.12 0.56 -10.93
C LEU A 247 -4.29 -0.70 -11.19
N VAL A 248 -4.88 -1.73 -11.80
CA VAL A 248 -4.17 -2.98 -12.10
C VAL A 248 -3.03 -2.72 -13.08
N ALA A 249 -3.27 -1.98 -14.16
CA ALA A 249 -2.26 -1.62 -15.14
C ALA A 249 -1.12 -0.80 -14.50
N GLY A 250 -1.45 0.20 -13.68
CA GLY A 250 -0.45 1.00 -12.95
C GLY A 250 0.39 0.16 -11.98
N THR A 251 -0.26 -0.74 -11.24
CA THR A 251 0.44 -1.61 -10.27
C THR A 251 1.34 -2.63 -10.97
N LEU A 252 0.89 -3.19 -12.10
CA LEU A 252 1.72 -4.06 -12.95
C LEU A 252 2.91 -3.30 -13.55
N ALA A 253 2.73 -2.04 -13.96
CA ALA A 253 3.82 -1.20 -14.44
C ALA A 253 4.85 -0.93 -13.34
N ILE A 254 4.41 -0.68 -12.09
CA ILE A 254 5.30 -0.53 -10.93
C ILE A 254 6.05 -1.84 -10.66
N LEU A 255 5.39 -2.99 -10.74
CA LEU A 255 6.03 -4.30 -10.59
C LEU A 255 7.10 -4.53 -11.66
N ALA A 256 6.78 -4.23 -12.93
CA ALA A 256 7.72 -4.35 -14.04
C ALA A 256 8.93 -3.41 -13.87
N ALA A 257 8.69 -2.14 -13.51
CA ALA A 257 9.75 -1.19 -13.24
C ALA A 257 10.63 -1.63 -12.05
N SER A 258 10.01 -2.15 -11.00
CA SER A 258 10.69 -2.68 -9.81
C SER A 258 11.58 -3.87 -10.18
N ALA A 259 11.09 -4.80 -11.01
CA ALA A 259 11.89 -5.91 -11.53
C ALA A 259 13.10 -5.42 -12.33
N VAL A 260 12.92 -4.45 -13.24
CA VAL A 260 14.02 -3.87 -14.02
C VAL A 260 15.07 -3.21 -13.14
N VAL A 261 14.64 -2.42 -12.15
CA VAL A 261 15.55 -1.78 -11.18
C VAL A 261 16.28 -2.83 -10.35
N GLY A 262 15.59 -3.86 -9.89
CA GLY A 262 16.16 -4.98 -9.13
C GLY A 262 17.23 -5.75 -9.92
N VAL A 263 16.99 -6.01 -11.21
CA VAL A 263 17.98 -6.64 -12.09
C VAL A 263 19.20 -5.72 -12.23
N ARG A 264 19.01 -4.42 -12.43
CA ARG A 264 20.12 -3.45 -12.56
C ARG A 264 20.95 -3.36 -11.30
N THR A 265 20.33 -3.35 -10.12
CA THR A 265 21.06 -3.32 -8.84
C THR A 265 21.82 -4.62 -8.60
N HIS A 266 21.23 -5.77 -8.92
CA HIS A 266 21.91 -7.07 -8.81
C HIS A 266 23.14 -7.14 -9.75
N ILE A 267 22.98 -6.74 -11.01
CA ILE A 267 24.08 -6.68 -11.98
C ILE A 267 25.20 -5.76 -11.46
N ARG A 268 24.86 -4.59 -10.91
CA ARG A 268 25.84 -3.67 -10.32
C ARG A 268 26.57 -4.30 -9.13
N HIS A 269 25.86 -5.01 -8.26
CA HIS A 269 26.48 -5.68 -7.13
C HIS A 269 27.44 -6.79 -7.60
N VAL A 270 27.07 -7.54 -8.64
CA VAL A 270 27.96 -8.54 -9.24
C VAL A 270 29.22 -7.88 -9.80
N TYR A 271 29.10 -6.78 -10.55
CA TYR A 271 30.26 -6.05 -11.05
C TYR A 271 31.21 -5.56 -9.95
N GLU A 272 30.64 -5.06 -8.86
CA GLU A 272 31.44 -4.55 -7.73
C GLU A 272 32.20 -5.68 -7.02
N LYS A 273 31.57 -6.87 -6.90
CA LYS A 273 32.22 -8.06 -6.35
C LYS A 273 33.24 -8.68 -7.29
N THR A 274 33.01 -8.67 -8.60
CA THR A 274 33.92 -9.27 -9.58
C THR A 274 35.01 -8.32 -10.07
N GLN A 275 34.99 -7.04 -9.67
CA GLN A 275 35.90 -5.99 -10.16
C GLN A 275 35.91 -5.86 -11.71
N MET A 276 34.89 -6.39 -12.38
CA MET A 276 34.78 -6.33 -13.83
C MET A 276 34.02 -5.06 -14.22
N HIS A 277 34.56 -4.27 -15.14
CA HIS A 277 33.93 -2.99 -15.54
C HIS A 277 33.14 -3.06 -16.86
N LYS A 278 32.98 -4.25 -17.48
CA LYS A 278 32.32 -4.41 -18.79
C LYS A 278 31.34 -5.61 -18.84
N LYS A 279 30.17 -5.41 -19.46
CA LYS A 279 29.15 -6.45 -19.77
C LYS A 279 29.67 -7.64 -20.54
N SER A 280 30.51 -7.40 -21.54
CA SER A 280 31.09 -8.48 -22.34
C SER A 280 31.95 -9.44 -21.52
N VAL A 281 32.66 -8.94 -20.50
CA VAL A 281 33.56 -9.74 -19.67
C VAL A 281 32.78 -10.63 -18.70
N LEU A 282 31.69 -10.11 -18.11
CA LEU A 282 30.83 -10.91 -17.23
C LEU A 282 30.12 -12.04 -17.99
N ILE A 283 29.62 -11.77 -19.19
CA ILE A 283 28.97 -12.79 -20.03
C ILE A 283 29.97 -13.88 -20.43
N GLY A 284 31.20 -13.49 -20.81
CA GLY A 284 32.27 -14.44 -21.11
C GLY A 284 32.63 -15.32 -19.91
N TYR A 285 32.78 -14.74 -18.72
CA TYR A 285 33.10 -15.48 -17.50
C TYR A 285 32.00 -16.45 -17.07
N VAL A 286 30.72 -16.06 -17.21
CA VAL A 286 29.59 -16.95 -16.91
C VAL A 286 29.54 -18.10 -17.92
N MET A 287 29.73 -17.84 -19.21
CA MET A 287 29.78 -18.89 -20.24
C MET A 287 30.92 -19.88 -20.02
N GLU A 288 32.09 -19.39 -19.64
CA GLU A 288 33.28 -20.21 -19.34
C GLU A 288 33.11 -21.04 -18.06
N GLN A 289 32.43 -20.51 -17.03
CA GLN A 289 32.09 -21.31 -15.85
C GLN A 289 31.04 -22.39 -16.17
N THR A 290 30.01 -22.08 -16.95
CA THR A 290 28.99 -23.09 -17.31
C THR A 290 29.58 -24.24 -18.13
N SER A 291 30.55 -24.00 -19.02
CA SER A 291 31.20 -25.09 -19.76
C SER A 291 32.11 -25.95 -18.88
N HIS A 292 32.64 -25.40 -17.80
CA HIS A 292 33.46 -26.13 -16.84
C HIS A 292 32.67 -27.07 -15.91
N TYR A 293 31.34 -26.92 -15.85
CA TYR A 293 30.43 -27.79 -15.07
C TYR A 293 29.69 -28.82 -15.93
N GLU A 294 29.73 -28.70 -17.26
CA GLU A 294 29.13 -29.66 -18.20
C GLU A 294 30.13 -30.75 -18.66
N ASN A 295 31.37 -30.73 -18.18
CA ASN A 295 32.36 -31.81 -18.28
C ASN A 295 32.59 -32.43 -16.90
#